data_AF-D2S8A9-F1
#
_entry.id   AF-D2S8A9-F1
#
_cell.length_a   1.000
_cell.length_b   1.000
_cell.length_c   1.000
_cell.angle_alpha   90.00
_cell.angle_beta   90.00
_cell.angle_gamma   90.00
#
_symmetry.space_group_name_H-M   'P 1'
#
loop_
_entity.id
_entity.type
_entity.pdbx_description
1 polymer ?
#
loop_
_entity_poly.entity_id
_entity_poly.type
_entity_poly.pdbx_seq_one_letter_code
_entity_poly.pdbx_strand_id
1 'polypeptide(L)'
;MGDANSSGQYGAARGPWMTPARARELAATAADLYRQLHEADLARDADPDPARRRAGWRLDVAAGGLQSAAEELLDTADELIRLAARRADACPMPWGACPEHGATLRSTGGRCWRTTPGCLRRWQHNRLGEPCAEPVTHRVVDADGEGIDLCDGHAADARVHLIGARVIPLS
;
A
#
# COMPACT_ATOMS: atom_id res chain seq x y z
N MET A 1 -40.44 29.13 10.37
CA MET A 1 -41.36 28.00 10.62
C MET A 1 -41.28 27.10 9.40
N GLY A 2 -40.63 25.96 9.35
CA GLY A 2 -39.78 25.19 10.27
C GLY A 2 -39.18 24.08 9.38
N ASP A 3 -37.87 24.05 9.26
CA ASP A 3 -36.98 23.00 9.78
C ASP A 3 -37.23 21.61 9.19
N ALA A 4 -36.51 21.32 8.09
CA ALA A 4 -36.18 19.98 7.67
C ALA A 4 -34.66 19.91 7.51
N ASN A 5 -33.94 19.64 8.60
CA ASN A 5 -32.58 19.12 8.49
C ASN A 5 -32.27 18.21 9.68
N SER A 6 -32.85 17.02 9.66
CA SER A 6 -32.45 15.90 10.52
C SER A 6 -31.14 15.30 9.99
N SER A 7 -30.05 16.05 10.16
CA SER A 7 -28.69 15.54 10.04
C SER A 7 -28.23 15.13 11.43
N GLY A 8 -28.64 13.93 11.85
CA GLY A 8 -28.32 13.39 13.17
C GLY A 8 -27.94 11.92 13.10
N GLN A 9 -26.71 11.65 13.53
CA GLN A 9 -26.28 10.41 14.18
C GLN A 9 -25.89 9.21 13.29
N TYR A 10 -24.72 9.29 12.66
CA TYR A 10 -23.83 8.12 12.51
C TYR A 10 -22.38 8.53 12.80
N GLY A 11 -22.11 8.88 14.05
CA GLY A 11 -20.77 9.14 14.57
C GLY A 11 -20.40 8.13 15.64
N ALA A 12 -20.34 6.84 15.30
CA ALA A 12 -19.72 5.87 16.18
C ALA A 12 -18.20 6.13 16.16
N ALA A 13 -17.65 6.42 17.33
CA ALA A 13 -16.24 6.70 17.55
C ALA A 13 -15.36 5.58 16.97
N ARG A 14 -14.90 5.76 15.75
CA ARG A 14 -13.73 5.04 15.24
C ARG A 14 -12.57 5.53 16.10
N GLY A 15 -11.87 4.61 16.76
CA GLY A 15 -10.64 4.93 17.47
C GLY A 15 -9.67 5.71 16.58
N PRO A 16 -8.63 6.34 17.14
CA PRO A 16 -7.67 7.11 16.36
C PRO A 16 -7.17 6.29 15.17
N TRP A 17 -7.20 6.91 13.99
CA TRP A 17 -6.71 6.32 12.75
C TRP A 17 -5.25 5.86 12.90
N MET A 18 -4.87 4.80 12.18
CA MET A 18 -3.52 4.25 12.26
C MET A 18 -2.48 5.30 11.85
N THR A 19 -1.45 5.49 12.67
CA THR A 19 -0.29 6.34 12.35
C THR A 19 0.95 5.48 12.13
N PRO A 20 1.98 5.97 11.43
CA PRO A 20 3.24 5.22 11.29
C PRO A 20 3.87 4.83 12.63
N ALA A 21 3.83 5.74 13.62
CA ALA A 21 4.34 5.47 14.96
C ALA A 21 3.54 4.34 15.64
N ARG A 22 2.21 4.40 15.56
CA ARG A 22 1.34 3.39 16.16
C ARG A 22 1.51 2.02 15.50
N ALA A 23 1.66 1.97 14.19
CA ALA A 23 1.92 0.74 13.46
C ALA A 23 3.26 0.10 13.89
N ARG A 24 4.32 0.91 14.07
CA ARG A 24 5.62 0.45 14.57
C ARG A 24 5.58 -0.05 16.02
N GLU A 25 4.83 0.61 16.89
CA GLU A 25 4.62 0.13 18.27
C GLU A 25 3.93 -1.24 18.31
N LEU A 26 2.89 -1.42 17.48
CA LEU A 26 2.18 -2.69 17.37
C LEU A 26 3.09 -3.78 16.78
N ALA A 27 3.89 -3.44 15.78
CA ALA A 27 4.88 -4.36 15.20
C ALA A 27 5.90 -4.81 16.27
N ALA A 28 6.42 -3.88 17.06
CA ALA A 28 7.33 -4.20 18.16
C ALA A 28 6.67 -5.10 19.22
N THR A 29 5.40 -4.85 19.54
CA THR A 29 4.62 -5.69 20.46
C THR A 29 4.43 -7.11 19.90
N ALA A 30 4.10 -7.24 18.61
CA ALA A 30 3.94 -8.53 17.95
C ALA A 30 5.27 -9.30 17.88
N ALA A 31 6.38 -8.61 17.56
CA ALA A 31 7.72 -9.19 17.54
C ALA A 31 8.19 -9.67 18.92
N ASP A 32 7.86 -8.93 19.98
CA ASP A 32 8.16 -9.35 21.35
C ASP A 32 7.40 -10.62 21.74
N LEU A 33 6.10 -10.69 21.43
CA LEU A 33 5.30 -11.88 21.69
C LEU A 33 5.76 -13.07 20.84
N TYR A 34 6.12 -12.85 19.57
CA TYR A 34 6.74 -13.87 18.71
C TYR A 34 7.98 -14.46 19.38
N ARG A 35 8.88 -13.61 19.91
CA ARG A 35 10.11 -14.06 20.59
C ARG A 35 9.79 -14.90 21.82
N GLN A 36 8.81 -14.49 22.63
CA GLN A 36 8.35 -15.28 23.79
C GLN A 36 7.81 -16.66 23.38
N LEU A 37 7.02 -16.75 22.30
CA LEU A 37 6.52 -18.03 21.79
C LEU A 37 7.64 -18.89 21.21
N HIS A 38 8.58 -18.29 20.49
CA HIS A 38 9.73 -19.00 19.93
C HIS A 38 10.62 -19.60 21.04
N GLU A 39 10.87 -18.86 22.12
CA GLU A 39 11.56 -19.37 23.31
C GLU A 39 10.81 -20.56 23.94
N ALA A 40 9.47 -20.48 24.03
CA ALA A 40 8.64 -21.59 24.52
C ALA A 40 8.69 -22.83 23.61
N ASP A 41 8.76 -22.64 22.28
CA ASP A 41 8.91 -23.74 21.32
C ASP A 41 10.27 -24.41 21.42
N LEU A 42 11.36 -23.65 21.60
CA LEU A 42 12.69 -24.21 21.86
C LEU A 42 12.72 -25.03 23.15
N ALA A 43 12.08 -24.53 24.22
CA ALA A 43 11.96 -25.25 25.49
C ALA A 43 11.13 -26.54 25.33
N ARG A 44 10.03 -26.47 24.55
CA ARG A 44 9.21 -27.64 24.21
C ARG A 44 10.02 -28.69 23.48
N ASP A 45 10.80 -28.33 22.46
CA ASP A 45 11.59 -29.28 21.67
C ASP A 45 12.66 -29.98 22.52
N ALA A 46 13.17 -29.30 23.55
CA ALA A 46 14.12 -29.85 24.52
C ALA A 46 13.48 -30.71 25.64
N ASP A 47 12.14 -30.75 25.75
CA ASP A 47 11.47 -31.47 26.84
C ASP A 47 11.69 -33.00 26.72
N PRO A 48 12.06 -33.71 27.80
CA PRO A 48 12.29 -35.15 27.76
C PRO A 48 11.00 -35.97 27.47
N ASP A 49 9.82 -35.45 27.77
CA ASP A 49 8.53 -36.11 27.53
C ASP A 49 8.07 -35.99 26.05
N PRO A 50 7.98 -37.10 25.30
CA PRO A 50 7.51 -37.08 23.92
C PRO A 50 6.08 -36.53 23.74
N ALA A 51 5.20 -36.64 24.75
CA ALA A 51 3.86 -36.09 24.69
C ALA A 51 3.87 -34.56 24.72
N ARG A 52 4.74 -33.96 25.54
CA ARG A 52 4.94 -32.52 25.58
C ARG A 52 5.58 -31.98 24.32
N ARG A 53 6.57 -32.70 23.76
CA ARG A 53 7.13 -32.35 22.44
C ARG A 53 6.07 -32.31 21.34
N ARG A 54 5.08 -33.22 21.35
CA ARG A 54 3.99 -33.22 20.37
C ARG A 54 2.93 -32.14 20.63
N ALA A 55 2.84 -31.60 21.84
CA ALA A 55 1.90 -30.55 22.21
C ALA A 55 2.52 -29.16 21.93
N GLY A 56 2.45 -28.70 20.68
CA GLY A 56 3.08 -27.42 20.33
C GLY A 56 2.73 -26.81 18.98
N TRP A 57 2.15 -27.56 18.04
CA TRP A 57 1.90 -27.05 16.68
C TRP A 57 1.08 -25.74 16.65
N ARG A 58 0.20 -25.51 17.63
CA ARG A 58 -0.57 -24.27 17.74
C ARG A 58 0.28 -23.07 18.17
N LEU A 59 1.36 -23.28 18.93
CA LEU A 59 2.30 -22.23 19.32
C LEU A 59 3.13 -21.78 18.10
N ASP A 60 3.62 -22.73 17.31
CA ASP A 60 4.33 -22.45 16.06
C ASP A 60 3.45 -21.66 15.07
N VAL A 61 2.19 -22.07 14.88
CA VAL A 61 1.22 -21.32 14.07
C VAL A 61 0.99 -19.90 14.61
N ALA A 62 0.87 -19.73 15.93
CA ALA A 62 0.70 -18.42 16.54
C ALA A 62 1.96 -17.55 16.37
N ALA A 63 3.15 -18.13 16.53
CA ALA A 63 4.43 -17.44 16.31
C ALA A 63 4.56 -16.96 14.86
N GLY A 64 4.30 -17.85 13.88
CA GLY A 64 4.30 -17.48 12.47
C GLY A 64 3.30 -16.34 12.17
N GLY A 65 2.09 -16.42 12.74
CA GLY A 65 1.10 -15.36 12.61
C GLY A 65 1.54 -14.01 13.19
N LEU A 66 2.21 -14.00 14.34
CA LEU A 66 2.75 -12.78 14.96
C LEU A 66 3.90 -12.18 14.16
N GLN A 67 4.78 -13.03 13.62
CA GLN A 67 5.86 -12.57 12.74
C GLN A 67 5.29 -11.89 11.49
N SER A 68 4.35 -12.55 10.79
CA SER A 68 3.69 -11.96 9.63
C SER A 68 2.93 -10.68 9.97
N ALA A 69 2.25 -10.62 11.12
CA ALA A 69 1.58 -9.41 11.56
C ALA A 69 2.56 -8.25 11.81
N ALA A 70 3.73 -8.53 12.40
CA ALA A 70 4.77 -7.52 12.61
C ALA A 70 5.30 -6.96 11.28
N GLU A 71 5.57 -7.84 10.30
CA GLU A 71 6.03 -7.46 8.96
C GLU A 71 4.99 -6.56 8.24
N GLU A 72 3.72 -6.99 8.18
CA GLU A 72 2.63 -6.22 7.56
C GLU A 72 2.41 -4.86 8.23
N LEU A 73 2.58 -4.77 9.56
CA LEU A 73 2.48 -3.51 10.29
C LEU A 73 3.63 -2.55 9.96
N LEU A 74 4.85 -3.06 9.77
CA LEU A 74 5.98 -2.24 9.33
C LEU A 74 5.79 -1.75 7.89
N ASP A 75 5.33 -2.63 6.99
CA ASP A 75 5.01 -2.28 5.61
C ASP A 75 3.91 -1.21 5.56
N THR A 76 2.88 -1.33 6.41
CA THR A 76 1.82 -0.32 6.57
C THR A 76 2.39 1.00 7.08
N ALA A 77 3.31 0.98 8.05
CA ALA A 77 3.94 2.20 8.56
C ALA A 77 4.69 2.94 7.45
N ASP A 78 5.40 2.21 6.61
CA ASP A 78 6.15 2.76 5.49
C ASP A 78 5.22 3.24 4.36
N GLU A 79 4.09 2.56 4.12
CA GLU A 79 3.04 3.03 3.21
C GLU A 79 2.46 4.37 3.67
N LEU A 80 2.08 4.48 4.95
CA LEU A 80 1.55 5.72 5.49
C LEU A 80 2.54 6.88 5.37
N ILE A 81 3.85 6.63 5.55
CA ILE A 81 4.89 7.63 5.34
C ILE A 81 4.99 8.04 3.87
N ARG A 82 4.96 7.08 2.93
CA ARG A 82 4.99 7.37 1.49
C ARG A 82 3.80 8.22 1.07
N LEU A 83 2.60 7.85 1.53
CA LEU A 83 1.37 8.59 1.22
C LEU A 83 1.39 9.99 1.81
N ALA A 84 1.88 10.16 3.04
CA ALA A 84 2.02 11.48 3.67
C ALA A 84 3.09 12.35 2.99
N ALA A 85 4.14 11.74 2.42
CA ALA A 85 5.19 12.42 1.67
C ALA A 85 4.81 12.72 0.20
N ARG A 86 3.57 12.40 -0.21
CA ARG A 86 3.09 12.65 -1.58
C ARG A 86 3.14 14.14 -1.90
N ARG A 87 3.64 14.45 -3.08
CA ARG A 87 3.83 15.82 -3.54
C ARG A 87 2.47 16.52 -3.74
N ALA A 88 2.45 17.83 -3.55
CA ALA A 88 1.26 18.64 -3.83
C ALA A 88 0.90 18.69 -5.32
N ASP A 89 1.91 18.61 -6.19
CA ASP A 89 1.82 18.56 -7.65
C ASP A 89 1.75 17.12 -8.19
N ALA A 90 1.39 16.14 -7.36
CA ALA A 90 1.34 14.74 -7.79
C ALA A 90 0.13 14.46 -8.69
N CYS A 91 0.34 13.63 -9.70
CA CYS A 91 -0.66 13.13 -10.63
C CYS A 91 -1.89 12.58 -9.88
N PRO A 92 -3.12 13.00 -10.22
CA PRO A 92 -4.33 12.71 -9.45
C PRO A 92 -4.80 11.24 -9.54
N MET A 93 -4.17 10.43 -10.38
CA MET A 93 -4.59 9.06 -10.60
C MET A 93 -4.44 8.22 -9.32
N PRO A 94 -5.48 7.44 -8.93
CA PRO A 94 -5.46 6.67 -7.69
C PRO A 94 -4.62 5.40 -7.76
N TRP A 95 -3.93 5.16 -8.88
CA TRP A 95 -2.96 4.08 -9.05
C TRP A 95 -1.67 4.63 -9.66
N GLY A 96 -0.53 4.05 -9.29
CA GLY A 96 0.76 4.37 -9.88
C GLY A 96 0.94 3.78 -11.28
N ALA A 97 1.82 4.41 -12.04
CA ALA A 97 2.26 3.96 -13.36
C ALA A 97 3.79 3.83 -13.41
N CYS A 98 4.31 3.13 -14.43
CA CYS A 98 5.71 3.28 -14.81
C CYS A 98 5.89 4.68 -15.41
N PRO A 99 6.81 5.52 -14.89
CA PRO A 99 6.96 6.88 -15.40
C PRO A 99 7.28 6.94 -16.90
N GLU A 100 7.98 5.94 -17.43
CA GLU A 100 8.41 5.88 -18.83
C GLU A 100 7.45 5.10 -19.73
N HIS A 101 6.62 4.21 -19.15
CA HIS A 101 5.92 3.17 -19.92
C HIS A 101 4.46 3.00 -19.52
N GLY A 102 3.90 3.96 -18.77
CA GLY A 102 2.49 4.00 -18.40
C GLY A 102 1.99 2.78 -17.63
N ALA A 103 0.78 2.32 -17.97
CA ALA A 103 0.03 1.27 -17.28
C ALA A 103 0.56 -0.15 -17.58
N THR A 104 1.85 -0.39 -17.34
CA THR A 104 2.55 -1.66 -17.64
C THR A 104 3.05 -2.40 -16.40
N LEU A 105 2.60 -1.96 -15.22
CA LEU A 105 2.98 -2.50 -13.93
C LEU A 105 2.28 -3.83 -13.63
N ARG A 106 2.99 -4.73 -12.95
CA ARG A 106 2.45 -5.90 -12.25
C ARG A 106 2.83 -5.84 -10.78
N SER A 107 2.03 -6.47 -9.94
CA SER A 107 2.23 -6.50 -8.50
C SER A 107 1.99 -7.89 -7.94
N THR A 108 2.81 -8.30 -6.97
CA THR A 108 2.66 -9.54 -6.19
C THR A 108 3.42 -9.40 -4.88
N GLY A 109 2.82 -9.82 -3.76
CA GLY A 109 3.45 -9.80 -2.44
C GLY A 109 3.97 -8.41 -2.06
N GLY A 110 3.11 -7.40 -2.15
CA GLY A 110 3.43 -6.02 -1.78
C GLY A 110 4.45 -5.31 -2.68
N ARG A 111 4.96 -5.95 -3.74
CA ARG A 111 6.00 -5.39 -4.61
C ARG A 111 5.51 -5.22 -6.02
N CYS A 112 6.05 -4.21 -6.71
CA CYS A 112 5.61 -3.85 -8.05
C CYS A 112 6.79 -3.78 -9.04
N TRP A 113 6.57 -4.23 -10.26
CA TRP A 113 7.57 -4.18 -11.33
C TRP A 113 6.92 -3.94 -12.68
N ARG A 114 7.70 -3.46 -13.65
CA ARG A 114 7.25 -3.22 -15.02
C ARG A 114 7.45 -4.47 -15.89
N THR A 115 6.54 -4.70 -16.84
CA THR A 115 6.52 -5.93 -17.66
C THR A 115 7.09 -5.82 -19.06
N THR A 116 7.14 -4.63 -19.67
CA THR A 116 7.65 -4.53 -21.03
C THR A 116 9.18 -4.81 -21.08
N PRO A 117 9.78 -5.15 -22.24
CA PRO A 117 11.22 -5.43 -22.34
C PRO A 117 12.12 -4.20 -22.17
N GLY A 118 13.32 -4.36 -21.60
CA GLY A 118 14.32 -3.29 -21.37
C GLY A 118 14.12 -2.41 -20.12
N CYS A 119 12.92 -2.47 -19.56
CA CYS A 119 12.45 -1.91 -18.29
C CYS A 119 12.99 -2.57 -17.02
N LEU A 120 14.03 -2.07 -16.36
CA LEU A 120 14.52 -2.67 -15.10
C LEU A 120 13.94 -2.06 -13.82
N ARG A 121 13.03 -1.09 -13.93
CA ARG A 121 12.42 -0.43 -12.77
C ARG A 121 11.58 -1.40 -11.94
N ARG A 122 11.81 -1.40 -10.63
CA ARG A 122 11.11 -2.18 -9.60
C ARG A 122 10.88 -1.31 -8.38
N TRP A 123 9.82 -1.59 -7.66
CA TRP A 123 9.43 -0.90 -6.43
C TRP A 123 9.22 -1.93 -5.33
N GLN A 124 9.78 -1.66 -4.16
CA GLN A 124 9.60 -2.48 -2.97
C GLN A 124 8.26 -2.22 -2.25
N HIS A 125 7.32 -1.59 -2.95
CA HIS A 125 5.95 -1.32 -2.48
C HIS A 125 4.97 -1.53 -3.63
N ASN A 126 3.68 -1.66 -3.30
CA ASN A 126 2.61 -1.90 -4.26
C ASN A 126 2.21 -0.61 -4.97
N ARG A 127 3.13 -0.08 -5.79
CA ARG A 127 2.91 1.14 -6.55
C ARG A 127 1.63 1.12 -7.39
N LEU A 128 1.22 -0.04 -7.90
CA LEU A 128 -0.01 -0.18 -8.68
C LEU A 128 -1.27 0.02 -7.82
N GLY A 129 -1.21 -0.29 -6.51
CA GLY A 129 -2.31 -0.08 -5.57
C GLY A 129 -2.26 1.26 -4.82
N GLU A 130 -1.18 2.01 -4.94
CA GLU A 130 -1.00 3.32 -4.28
C GLU A 130 -1.32 4.48 -5.26
N PRO A 131 -1.86 5.62 -4.78
CA PRO A 131 -2.01 6.82 -5.59
C PRO A 131 -0.70 7.24 -6.27
N CYS A 132 -0.81 7.75 -7.49
CA CYS A 132 0.36 8.15 -8.26
C CYS A 132 1.16 9.25 -7.54
N ALA A 133 2.46 9.04 -7.39
CA ALA A 133 3.39 9.96 -6.75
C ALA A 133 4.22 10.79 -7.75
N GLU A 134 4.06 10.54 -9.06
CA GLU A 134 4.78 11.28 -10.09
C GLU A 134 4.22 12.71 -10.24
N PRO A 135 5.08 13.70 -10.53
CA PRO A 135 4.62 15.06 -10.76
C PRO A 135 3.73 15.14 -12.00
N VAL A 136 2.76 16.05 -12.00
CA VAL A 136 2.03 16.43 -13.20
C VAL A 136 2.99 17.06 -14.21
N THR A 137 2.90 16.63 -15.47
CA THR A 137 3.76 17.14 -16.57
C THR A 137 2.98 17.36 -17.86
N HIS A 138 1.71 16.94 -17.93
CA HIS A 138 0.88 17.06 -19.13
C HIS A 138 -0.56 17.39 -18.77
N ARG A 139 -1.21 18.19 -19.61
CA ARG A 139 -2.67 18.34 -19.70
C ARG A 139 -3.19 17.37 -20.75
N VAL A 140 -4.05 16.44 -20.35
CA VAL A 140 -4.82 15.59 -21.29
C VAL A 140 -6.20 16.19 -21.44
N VAL A 141 -6.60 16.52 -22.66
CA VAL A 141 -7.93 17.04 -23.01
C VAL A 141 -8.65 15.99 -23.84
N ASP A 142 -9.82 15.54 -23.41
CA ASP A 142 -10.61 14.54 -24.13
C ASP A 142 -11.32 15.12 -25.38
N ALA A 143 -12.12 14.29 -26.04
CA ALA A 143 -12.85 14.67 -27.25
C ALA A 143 -13.95 15.72 -26.99
N ASP A 144 -14.49 15.75 -25.77
CA ASP A 144 -15.55 16.68 -25.34
C ASP A 144 -14.96 18.00 -24.81
N GLY A 145 -13.64 18.09 -24.67
CA GLY A 145 -12.91 19.27 -24.25
C GLY A 145 -12.65 19.34 -22.74
N GLU A 146 -13.02 18.32 -21.97
CA GLU A 146 -12.69 18.21 -20.55
C GLU A 146 -11.21 17.85 -20.39
N GLY A 147 -10.55 18.39 -19.36
CA GLY A 147 -9.10 18.24 -19.20
C GLY A 147 -8.65 17.87 -17.80
N ILE A 148 -7.68 16.97 -17.72
CA ILE A 148 -7.04 16.49 -16.51
C ILE A 148 -5.51 16.59 -16.63
N ASP A 149 -4.86 17.03 -15.55
CA ASP A 149 -3.40 17.13 -15.50
C ASP A 149 -2.82 15.81 -14.99
N LEU A 150 -1.93 15.18 -15.76
CA LEU A 150 -1.37 13.85 -15.53
C LEU A 150 0.17 13.89 -15.55
N CYS A 151 0.79 12.89 -14.92
CA CYS A 151 2.22 12.64 -15.11
C CYS A 151 2.51 12.04 -16.48
N ASP A 152 3.80 11.97 -16.84
CA ASP A 152 4.27 11.44 -18.12
C ASP A 152 3.76 10.02 -18.40
N GLY A 153 3.84 9.12 -17.40
CA GLY A 153 3.36 7.75 -17.54
C GLY A 153 1.86 7.65 -17.83
N HIS A 154 1.02 8.39 -17.11
CA HIS A 154 -0.43 8.38 -17.34
C HIS A 154 -0.83 9.13 -18.61
N ALA A 155 -0.09 10.18 -18.99
CA ALA A 155 -0.28 10.87 -20.26
C ALA A 155 0.09 9.98 -21.47
N ALA A 156 1.14 9.16 -21.34
CA ALA A 156 1.50 8.17 -22.36
C ALA A 156 0.42 7.09 -22.52
N ASP A 157 -0.15 6.61 -21.41
CA ASP A 157 -1.26 5.66 -21.43
C ASP A 157 -2.53 6.26 -22.06
N ALA A 158 -2.87 7.49 -21.68
CA ALA A 158 -3.98 8.23 -22.25
C ALA A 158 -3.83 8.42 -23.78
N ARG A 159 -2.63 8.72 -24.27
CA ARG A 159 -2.35 8.87 -25.71
C ARG A 159 -2.67 7.61 -26.52
N VAL A 160 -2.52 6.43 -25.91
CA VAL A 160 -2.75 5.14 -26.58
C VAL A 160 -4.23 4.74 -26.51
N HIS A 161 -4.88 4.99 -25.37
CA HIS A 161 -6.19 4.40 -25.08
C HIS A 161 -7.38 5.37 -25.17
N LEU A 162 -7.16 6.69 -25.08
CA LEU A 162 -8.23 7.70 -25.18
C LEU A 162 -8.34 8.23 -26.61
N ILE A 163 -9.39 7.79 -27.31
CA ILE A 163 -9.68 8.20 -28.69
C ILE A 163 -10.03 9.69 -28.73
N GLY A 164 -9.36 10.43 -29.61
CA GLY A 164 -9.61 11.88 -29.79
C GLY A 164 -8.98 12.77 -28.72
N ALA A 165 -8.29 12.20 -27.72
CA ALA A 165 -7.62 12.99 -26.70
C ALA A 165 -6.39 13.73 -27.25
N ARG A 166 -6.18 14.95 -26.78
CA ARG A 166 -4.97 15.75 -27.00
C ARG A 166 -4.13 15.76 -25.74
N VAL A 167 -2.85 15.44 -25.87
CA VAL A 167 -1.88 15.45 -24.76
C VAL A 167 -0.92 16.61 -24.95
N ILE A 168 -0.93 17.56 -24.02
CA ILE A 168 -0.22 18.84 -24.11
C ILE A 168 0.77 18.92 -22.93
N PRO A 169 2.08 19.11 -23.15
CA PRO A 169 3.04 19.30 -22.06
C PRO A 169 2.74 20.55 -21.22
N LEU A 170 2.92 20.43 -19.91
CA LEU A 170 2.92 21.54 -18.95
C LEU A 170 4.39 21.94 -18.73
N SER A 171 4.73 23.14 -19.20
CA SER A 171 6.09 23.72 -19.12
C SER A 171 6.53 24.02 -17.69
#